data_AF-A0A0R1XYA0-F1
#
_entry.id   AF-A0A0R1XYA0-F1
#
_cell.length_a   1.000
_cell.length_b   1.000
_cell.length_c   1.000
_cell.angle_alpha   90.00
_cell.angle_beta   90.00
_cell.angle_gamma   90.00
#
_symmetry.space_group_name_H-M   'P 1'
#
loop_
_entity.id
_entity.type
_entity.pdbx_description
1 polymer ?
#
loop_
_entity_poly.entity_id
_entity_poly.type
_entity_poly.pdbx_seq_one_letter_code
_entity_poly.pdbx_strand_id
1 'polypeptide(L)'
;MGTMATDFSAILKQTRHQQHLTQKQLASGICSQPMLSAIEHGRYMPNAQLLIALCQRLKLSLDQISLAQNFNISANQNFDQTLNDLCNQHHYQQLLTFLAQDSVLASIQTDQQTQAYYYYLGVAKLHTQGLTAAKESLQLSLAGPGAQNPTTLTRLGQASLGYIAAAENLPQTAAKNFTLAVKALAETNYDANQNVLFYLIALGYFKLNQLQASLDWVNQGIEFTSDHDSHYLLANYYYLLARVAQASAQSDLQLEASQRQTFIQDLFHEKIFKDF
;
A
#
# COMPACT_ATOMS: atom_id res chain seq x y z
N MET A 1 -10.64 15.12 0.88
CA MET A 1 -11.72 14.23 1.35
C MET A 1 -12.35 13.55 0.13
N GLY A 2 -12.27 12.21 -0.01
CA GLY A 2 -13.23 11.51 -0.87
C GLY A 2 -12.81 10.35 -1.77
N THR A 3 -11.60 9.79 -1.73
CA THR A 3 -11.24 8.68 -2.64
C THR A 3 -11.54 7.30 -2.07
N MET A 4 -11.09 6.97 -0.85
CA MET A 4 -11.40 5.69 -0.15
C MET A 4 -12.90 5.36 -0.07
N ALA A 5 -13.72 6.40 0.08
CA ALA A 5 -15.16 6.30 0.17
C ALA A 5 -15.79 5.67 -1.08
N THR A 6 -15.23 5.95 -2.26
CA THR A 6 -15.87 5.69 -3.54
C THR A 6 -15.72 4.23 -3.94
N ASP A 7 -14.57 3.62 -3.64
CA ASP A 7 -14.28 2.23 -4.02
C ASP A 7 -15.03 1.24 -3.14
N PHE A 8 -15.01 1.43 -1.82
CA PHE A 8 -15.80 0.59 -0.92
C PHE A 8 -17.30 0.68 -1.22
N SER A 9 -17.82 1.90 -1.40
CA SER A 9 -19.25 2.11 -1.70
C SER A 9 -19.68 1.43 -3.00
N ALA A 10 -18.81 1.48 -4.02
CA ALA A 10 -19.03 0.83 -5.30
C ALA A 10 -18.97 -0.70 -5.20
N ILE A 11 -17.95 -1.25 -4.53
CA ILE A 11 -17.80 -2.70 -4.30
C ILE A 11 -19.00 -3.23 -3.51
N LEU A 12 -19.36 -2.57 -2.41
CA LEU A 12 -20.50 -2.95 -1.56
C LEU A 12 -21.80 -3.02 -2.38
N LYS A 13 -22.06 -1.99 -3.19
CA LYS A 13 -23.24 -1.91 -4.06
C LYS A 13 -23.22 -3.01 -5.13
N GLN A 14 -22.09 -3.20 -5.81
CA GLN A 14 -21.93 -4.19 -6.86
C GLN A 14 -22.13 -5.61 -6.33
N THR A 15 -21.49 -5.96 -5.22
CA THR A 15 -21.61 -7.30 -4.63
C THR A 15 -23.02 -7.56 -4.11
N ARG A 16 -23.69 -6.55 -3.53
CA ARG A 16 -25.12 -6.67 -3.18
C ARG A 16 -25.96 -7.02 -4.40
N HIS A 17 -25.73 -6.35 -5.53
CA HIS A 17 -26.44 -6.62 -6.78
C HIS A 17 -26.14 -8.01 -7.36
N GLN A 18 -24.88 -8.45 -7.34
CA GLN A 18 -24.48 -9.80 -7.75
C GLN A 18 -25.13 -10.91 -6.91
N GLN A 19 -25.39 -10.63 -5.63
CA GLN A 19 -26.11 -11.54 -4.73
C GLN A 19 -27.63 -11.37 -4.77
N HIS A 20 -28.16 -10.53 -5.66
CA HIS A 20 -29.58 -10.24 -5.81
C HIS A 20 -30.28 -9.77 -4.52
N LEU A 21 -29.53 -9.12 -3.62
CA LEU A 21 -30.07 -8.58 -2.37
C LEU A 21 -30.62 -7.17 -2.58
N THR A 22 -31.78 -6.87 -1.97
CA THR A 22 -32.25 -5.49 -1.81
C THR A 22 -31.47 -4.78 -0.71
N GLN A 23 -31.42 -3.44 -0.75
CA GLN A 23 -30.82 -2.67 0.35
C GLN A 23 -31.49 -2.99 1.70
N LYS A 24 -32.81 -3.21 1.73
CA LYS A 24 -33.53 -3.59 2.95
C LYS A 24 -33.04 -4.93 3.52
N GLN A 25 -32.76 -5.91 2.65
CA GLN A 25 -32.25 -7.22 3.07
C GLN A 25 -30.81 -7.14 3.59
N LEU A 26 -29.92 -6.40 2.90
CA LEU A 26 -28.54 -6.21 3.38
C LEU A 26 -28.51 -5.44 4.70
N ALA A 27 -29.29 -4.37 4.83
CA ALA A 27 -29.32 -3.52 6.02
C ALA A 27 -29.96 -4.18 7.25
N SER A 28 -30.81 -5.20 7.07
CA SER A 28 -31.63 -5.80 8.14
C SER A 28 -30.79 -6.24 9.36
N GLY A 29 -31.05 -5.67 10.54
CA GLY A 29 -30.30 -6.00 11.76
C GLY A 29 -28.84 -5.50 11.77
N ILE A 30 -28.46 -4.63 10.84
CA ILE A 30 -27.15 -3.96 10.79
C ILE A 30 -27.35 -2.44 10.87
N CYS A 31 -28.14 -1.86 9.95
CA CYS A 31 -28.40 -0.43 9.87
C CYS A 31 -29.76 -0.14 9.22
N SER A 32 -30.12 1.14 9.04
CA SER A 32 -31.33 1.51 8.32
C SER A 32 -31.10 1.45 6.80
N GLN A 33 -32.15 1.17 6.02
CA GLN A 33 -32.06 1.17 4.55
C GLN A 33 -31.63 2.54 3.97
N PRO A 34 -32.10 3.69 4.49
CA PRO A 34 -31.58 4.99 4.07
C PRO A 34 -30.09 5.18 4.37
N MET A 35 -29.60 4.67 5.51
CA MET A 35 -28.17 4.72 5.86
C MET A 35 -27.34 3.86 4.90
N LEU A 36 -27.77 2.62 4.60
CA LEU A 36 -27.10 1.79 3.59
C LEU A 36 -27.11 2.47 2.20
N SER A 37 -28.21 3.13 1.83
CA SER A 37 -28.27 3.90 0.58
C SER A 37 -27.30 5.09 0.60
N ALA A 38 -27.09 5.75 1.74
CA ALA A 38 -26.08 6.79 1.85
C ALA A 38 -24.66 6.21 1.71
N ILE A 39 -24.39 5.04 2.30
CA ILE A 39 -23.13 4.31 2.17
C ILE A 39 -22.88 3.95 0.71
N GLU A 40 -23.80 3.25 0.03
CA GLU A 40 -23.64 2.82 -1.37
C GLU A 40 -23.47 3.95 -2.40
N HIS A 41 -23.77 5.20 -2.02
CA HIS A 41 -23.58 6.39 -2.85
C HIS A 41 -22.42 7.28 -2.36
N GLY A 42 -21.57 6.79 -1.44
CA GLY A 42 -20.42 7.52 -0.91
C GLY A 42 -20.79 8.76 -0.06
N ARG A 43 -22.06 8.88 0.35
CA ARG A 43 -22.57 10.03 1.13
C ARG A 43 -22.40 9.84 2.64
N TYR A 44 -22.03 8.64 3.08
CA TYR A 44 -21.82 8.31 4.50
C TYR A 44 -20.74 7.23 4.63
N MET A 45 -19.70 7.51 5.43
CA MET A 45 -18.68 6.52 5.78
C MET A 45 -19.12 5.72 7.01
N PRO A 46 -19.28 4.39 6.90
CA PRO A 46 -19.61 3.56 8.05
C PRO A 46 -18.39 3.45 8.99
N ASN A 47 -18.66 3.34 10.30
CA ASN A 47 -17.61 2.96 11.25
C ASN A 47 -17.18 1.50 11.06
N ALA A 48 -16.06 1.11 11.67
CA ALA A 48 -15.48 -0.23 11.51
C ALA A 48 -16.47 -1.36 11.83
N GLN A 49 -17.28 -1.23 12.88
CA GLN A 49 -18.27 -2.25 13.26
C GLN A 49 -19.34 -2.44 12.19
N LEU A 50 -19.86 -1.33 11.64
CA LEU A 50 -20.85 -1.34 10.58
C LEU A 50 -20.25 -1.88 9.26
N LEU A 51 -19.03 -1.48 8.94
CA LEU A 51 -18.27 -1.98 7.78
C LEU A 51 -18.12 -3.50 7.83
N ILE A 52 -17.61 -4.02 8.96
CA ILE A 52 -17.40 -5.46 9.18
C ILE A 52 -18.73 -6.22 9.06
N ALA A 53 -19.80 -5.73 9.67
CA ALA A 53 -21.09 -6.40 9.62
C ALA A 53 -21.64 -6.49 8.18
N LEU A 54 -21.48 -5.42 7.37
CA LEU A 54 -21.89 -5.40 5.97
C LEU A 54 -21.03 -6.34 5.12
N CYS A 55 -19.71 -6.32 5.31
CA CYS A 55 -18.79 -7.21 4.61
C CYS A 55 -19.05 -8.69 4.93
N GLN A 56 -19.22 -9.03 6.21
CA GLN A 56 -19.56 -10.39 6.65
C GLN A 56 -20.85 -10.89 5.99
N ARG A 57 -21.88 -10.03 5.91
CA ARG A 57 -23.15 -10.42 5.27
C ARG A 57 -23.01 -10.68 3.78
N LEU A 58 -22.23 -9.85 3.10
CA LEU A 58 -21.94 -10.03 1.69
C LEU A 58 -20.86 -11.07 1.43
N LYS A 59 -20.31 -11.73 2.46
CA LYS A 59 -19.13 -12.60 2.33
C LYS A 59 -18.00 -11.91 1.55
N LEU A 60 -17.92 -10.60 1.67
CA LEU A 60 -16.83 -9.79 1.18
C LEU A 60 -15.70 -9.95 2.20
N SER A 61 -14.58 -10.47 1.72
CA SER A 61 -13.35 -10.30 2.47
C SER A 61 -12.92 -8.84 2.32
N LEU A 62 -12.39 -8.27 3.39
CA LEU A 62 -11.94 -6.88 3.42
C LEU A 62 -10.76 -6.64 2.45
N ASP A 63 -10.14 -7.72 1.96
CA ASP A 63 -9.14 -7.77 0.89
C ASP A 63 -9.60 -7.22 -0.48
N GLN A 64 -10.90 -7.27 -0.78
CA GLN A 64 -11.45 -6.80 -2.05
C GLN A 64 -11.57 -5.28 -2.09
N ILE A 65 -11.53 -4.64 -0.93
CA ILE A 65 -11.44 -3.19 -0.81
C ILE A 65 -9.96 -2.88 -0.90
N SER A 66 -9.50 -2.41 -2.06
CA SER A 66 -8.14 -1.92 -2.18
C SER A 66 -7.97 -0.76 -1.20
N LEU A 67 -7.38 -1.03 -0.03
CA LEU A 67 -7.15 -0.03 1.01
C LEU A 67 -6.18 1.04 0.54
N ALA A 68 -5.39 0.72 -0.48
CA ALA A 68 -4.51 1.64 -1.17
C ALA A 68 -4.84 1.64 -2.67
N GLN A 69 -4.86 2.81 -3.28
CA GLN A 69 -5.07 2.98 -4.71
C GLN A 69 -3.73 2.92 -5.44
N ASN A 70 -3.63 2.06 -6.45
CA ASN A 70 -2.48 2.05 -7.34
C ASN A 70 -2.51 3.26 -8.27
N PHE A 71 -1.36 3.60 -8.87
CA PHE A 71 -1.21 4.74 -9.74
C PHE A 71 -1.48 4.34 -11.19
N ASN A 72 -2.41 5.03 -11.85
CA ASN A 72 -2.72 4.73 -13.25
C ASN A 72 -1.51 5.00 -14.15
N ILE A 73 -1.26 4.08 -15.07
CA ILE A 73 -0.22 4.19 -16.10
C ILE A 73 -0.80 4.52 -17.47
N SER A 74 -2.13 4.42 -17.62
CA SER A 74 -2.79 4.53 -18.92
C SER A 74 -4.04 5.40 -18.87
N ALA A 75 -4.51 5.84 -20.04
CA ALA A 75 -5.89 6.31 -20.21
C ALA A 75 -6.89 5.14 -20.34
N ASN A 76 -6.40 3.91 -20.52
CA ASN A 76 -7.19 2.70 -20.64
C ASN A 76 -7.33 2.00 -19.28
N GLN A 77 -8.54 2.05 -18.71
CA GLN A 77 -8.86 1.44 -17.41
C GLN A 77 -8.58 -0.07 -17.37
N ASN A 78 -8.65 -0.79 -18.49
CA ASN A 78 -8.33 -2.23 -18.52
C ASN A 78 -6.83 -2.49 -18.30
N PHE A 79 -5.98 -1.57 -18.74
CA PHE A 79 -4.54 -1.67 -18.49
C PHE A 79 -4.22 -1.39 -17.01
N ASP A 80 -4.86 -0.37 -16.43
CA ASP A 80 -4.71 -0.08 -15.01
C ASP A 80 -5.23 -1.23 -14.13
N GLN A 81 -6.36 -1.86 -14.50
CA GLN A 81 -6.87 -3.04 -13.79
C GLN A 81 -5.90 -4.22 -13.88
N THR A 82 -5.40 -4.53 -15.08
CA THR A 82 -4.40 -5.59 -15.26
C THR A 82 -3.14 -5.32 -14.44
N LEU A 83 -2.66 -4.08 -14.42
CA LEU A 83 -1.52 -3.69 -13.61
C LEU A 83 -1.77 -3.92 -12.12
N ASN A 84 -2.95 -3.51 -11.63
CA ASN A 84 -3.34 -3.64 -10.23
C ASN A 84 -3.37 -5.11 -9.81
N ASP A 85 -3.98 -5.97 -10.62
CA ASP A 85 -4.08 -7.39 -10.36
C ASP A 85 -2.70 -8.04 -10.29
N LEU A 86 -1.82 -7.75 -11.28
CA LEU A 86 -0.48 -8.31 -11.32
C LEU A 86 0.40 -7.82 -10.16
N CYS A 87 0.30 -6.54 -9.80
CA CYS A 87 1.05 -5.94 -8.70
C CYS A 87 0.59 -6.50 -7.34
N ASN A 88 -0.70 -6.50 -7.07
CA ASN A 88 -1.27 -6.96 -5.79
C ASN A 88 -1.12 -8.48 -5.59
N GLN A 89 -0.95 -9.24 -6.68
CA GLN A 89 -0.66 -10.67 -6.65
C GLN A 89 0.85 -10.97 -6.68
N HIS A 90 1.72 -9.95 -6.73
CA HIS A 90 3.18 -10.10 -6.80
C HIS A 90 3.66 -10.89 -8.01
N HIS A 91 2.90 -10.87 -9.10
CA HIS A 91 3.26 -11.53 -10.35
C HIS A 91 4.25 -10.67 -11.15
N TYR A 92 5.40 -10.36 -10.57
CA TYR A 92 6.34 -9.36 -11.09
C TYR A 92 6.91 -9.71 -12.46
N GLN A 93 7.11 -10.99 -12.76
CA GLN A 93 7.55 -11.41 -14.10
C GLN A 93 6.48 -11.15 -15.16
N GLN A 94 5.21 -11.37 -14.83
CA GLN A 94 4.09 -11.08 -15.73
C GLN A 94 3.86 -9.57 -15.85
N LEU A 95 4.00 -8.82 -14.73
CA LEU A 95 3.95 -7.36 -14.72
C LEU A 95 5.01 -6.77 -15.66
N LEU A 96 6.25 -7.27 -15.60
CA LEU A 96 7.33 -6.82 -16.47
C LEU A 96 7.01 -7.07 -17.96
N THR A 97 6.50 -8.27 -18.30
CA THR A 97 6.08 -8.59 -19.68
C THR A 97 4.91 -7.71 -20.13
N PHE A 98 3.95 -7.44 -19.25
CA PHE A 98 2.81 -6.57 -19.53
C PHE A 98 3.25 -5.12 -19.81
N LEU A 99 4.10 -4.55 -18.95
CA LEU A 99 4.63 -3.19 -19.11
C LEU A 99 5.43 -3.00 -20.39
N ALA A 100 6.07 -4.06 -20.89
CA ALA A 100 6.87 -4.02 -22.13
C ALA A 100 6.04 -4.09 -23.42
N GLN A 101 4.71 -4.23 -23.36
CA GLN A 101 3.87 -4.30 -24.56
C GLN A 101 3.76 -2.94 -25.24
N ASP A 102 3.92 -2.91 -26.57
CA ASP A 102 3.81 -1.68 -27.38
C ASP A 102 2.47 -0.96 -27.17
N SER A 103 1.39 -1.71 -26.99
CA SER A 103 0.05 -1.18 -26.71
C SER A 103 -0.02 -0.44 -25.37
N VAL A 104 0.68 -0.93 -24.34
CA VAL A 104 0.75 -0.29 -23.02
C VAL A 104 1.60 0.97 -23.11
N LEU A 105 2.78 0.89 -23.74
CA LEU A 105 3.68 2.03 -23.94
C LEU A 105 2.99 3.17 -24.72
N ALA A 106 2.28 2.84 -25.80
CA ALA A 106 1.56 3.81 -26.60
C ALA A 106 0.37 4.46 -25.87
N SER A 107 -0.07 3.89 -24.74
CA SER A 107 -1.19 4.38 -23.95
C SER A 107 -0.81 5.36 -22.84
N ILE A 108 0.50 5.57 -22.62
CA ILE A 108 1.04 6.53 -21.65
C ILE A 108 0.99 7.93 -22.28
N GLN A 109 0.30 8.86 -21.62
CA GLN A 109 0.00 10.18 -22.21
C GLN A 109 0.48 11.36 -21.36
N THR A 110 0.71 11.16 -20.07
CA THR A 110 1.03 12.24 -19.12
C THR A 110 2.32 11.98 -18.35
N ASP A 111 2.93 13.04 -17.82
CA ASP A 111 4.10 12.93 -16.94
C ASP A 111 3.79 12.09 -15.69
N GLN A 112 2.59 12.18 -15.14
CA GLN A 112 2.15 11.38 -14.00
C GLN A 112 2.08 9.88 -14.35
N GLN A 113 1.50 9.54 -15.50
CA GLN A 113 1.47 8.15 -15.99
C GLN A 113 2.87 7.63 -16.31
N THR A 114 3.74 8.49 -16.85
CA THR A 114 5.14 8.15 -17.13
C THR A 114 5.90 7.87 -15.84
N GLN A 115 5.71 8.70 -14.81
CA GLN A 115 6.24 8.47 -13.48
C GLN A 115 5.77 7.13 -12.90
N ALA A 116 4.45 6.85 -12.97
CA ALA A 116 3.86 5.61 -12.48
C ALA A 116 4.39 4.39 -13.23
N TYR A 117 4.48 4.46 -14.55
CA TYR A 117 5.06 3.41 -15.39
C TYR A 117 6.47 3.05 -14.95
N TYR A 118 7.36 4.04 -14.81
CA TYR A 118 8.73 3.79 -14.39
C TYR A 118 8.83 3.31 -12.93
N TYR A 119 7.92 3.74 -12.06
CA TYR A 119 7.83 3.23 -10.70
C TYR A 119 7.51 1.72 -10.69
N TYR A 120 6.44 1.31 -11.37
CA TYR A 120 6.06 -0.11 -11.44
C TYR A 120 7.10 -0.96 -12.17
N LEU A 121 7.76 -0.40 -13.19
CA LEU A 121 8.88 -1.05 -13.85
C LEU A 121 10.04 -1.27 -12.88
N GLY A 122 10.36 -0.28 -12.04
CA GLY A 122 11.37 -0.40 -10.99
C GLY A 122 11.02 -1.47 -9.96
N VAL A 123 9.78 -1.49 -9.48
CA VAL A 123 9.29 -2.52 -8.56
C VAL A 123 9.38 -3.91 -9.18
N ALA A 124 8.91 -4.10 -10.41
CA ALA A 124 8.99 -5.40 -11.09
C ALA A 124 10.44 -5.86 -11.28
N LYS A 125 11.34 -4.96 -11.68
CA LYS A 125 12.77 -5.25 -11.88
C LYS A 125 13.49 -5.59 -10.58
N LEU A 126 13.10 -4.99 -9.46
CA LEU A 126 13.68 -5.30 -8.15
C LEU A 126 13.56 -6.79 -7.83
N HIS A 127 12.45 -7.41 -8.20
CA HIS A 127 12.16 -8.81 -7.93
C HIS A 127 12.52 -9.77 -9.08
N THR A 128 12.96 -9.28 -10.23
CA THR A 128 13.21 -10.11 -11.44
C THR A 128 14.59 -9.92 -12.06
N GLN A 129 15.16 -8.72 -12.00
CA GLN A 129 16.39 -8.32 -12.69
C GLN A 129 17.47 -7.75 -11.75
N GLY A 130 17.14 -7.51 -10.48
CA GLY A 130 18.08 -7.07 -9.44
C GLY A 130 18.13 -5.56 -9.21
N LEU A 131 18.97 -5.16 -8.26
CA LEU A 131 19.01 -3.81 -7.68
C LEU A 131 19.34 -2.72 -8.72
N THR A 132 20.33 -2.96 -9.59
CA THR A 132 20.79 -1.97 -10.58
C THR A 132 19.68 -1.59 -11.56
N ALA A 133 19.02 -2.59 -12.17
CA ALA A 133 17.95 -2.35 -13.15
C ALA A 133 16.72 -1.68 -12.52
N ALA A 134 16.42 -2.02 -11.26
CA ALA A 134 15.37 -1.38 -10.48
C ALA A 134 15.69 0.10 -10.21
N LYS A 135 16.91 0.38 -9.78
CA LYS A 135 17.41 1.72 -9.48
C LYS A 135 17.33 2.66 -10.68
N GLU A 136 17.76 2.21 -11.86
CA GLU A 136 17.67 2.99 -13.10
C GLU A 136 16.22 3.38 -13.41
N SER A 137 15.29 2.44 -13.27
CA SER A 137 13.88 2.70 -13.56
C SER A 137 13.25 3.65 -12.53
N LEU A 138 13.59 3.50 -11.25
CA LEU A 138 13.14 4.44 -10.20
C LEU A 138 13.74 5.84 -10.36
N GLN A 139 14.98 5.96 -10.86
CA GLN A 139 15.57 7.25 -11.18
C GLN A 139 14.82 7.93 -12.34
N LEU A 140 14.41 7.18 -13.37
CA LEU A 140 13.56 7.69 -14.45
C LEU A 140 12.19 8.14 -13.92
N SER A 141 11.59 7.40 -12.99
CA SER A 141 10.34 7.79 -12.32
C SER A 141 10.46 9.17 -11.64
N LEU A 142 11.64 9.50 -11.10
CA LEU A 142 11.89 10.75 -10.38
C LEU A 142 12.45 11.89 -11.26
N ALA A 143 12.68 11.66 -12.55
CA ALA A 143 13.26 12.64 -13.46
C ALA A 143 12.29 13.76 -13.91
N GLY A 144 11.01 13.69 -13.50
CA GLY A 144 9.97 14.64 -13.89
C GLY A 144 9.93 15.95 -13.07
N PRO A 145 9.23 16.98 -13.58
CA PRO A 145 9.09 18.28 -12.91
C PRO A 145 8.16 18.20 -11.68
N GLY A 146 8.73 17.97 -10.48
CA GLY A 146 7.92 17.78 -9.27
C GLY A 146 8.56 18.20 -7.93
N ALA A 147 9.66 18.97 -7.95
CA ALA A 147 10.48 19.20 -6.76
C ALA A 147 9.83 20.01 -5.63
N GLN A 148 8.75 20.76 -5.88
CA GLN A 148 8.17 21.69 -4.90
C GLN A 148 7.08 21.07 -4.02
N ASN A 149 6.33 20.08 -4.50
CA ASN A 149 5.28 19.38 -3.75
C ASN A 149 5.29 17.88 -4.10
N PRO A 150 6.02 17.04 -3.35
CA PRO A 150 6.15 15.62 -3.68
C PRO A 150 4.81 14.88 -3.46
N THR A 151 4.30 14.26 -4.53
CA THR A 151 3.16 13.34 -4.50
C THR A 151 3.51 12.07 -3.71
N THR A 152 2.50 11.30 -3.28
CA THR A 152 2.71 9.98 -2.66
C THR A 152 3.61 9.08 -3.53
N LEU A 153 3.42 9.10 -4.85
CA LEU A 153 4.25 8.36 -5.80
C LEU A 153 5.72 8.80 -5.79
N THR A 154 5.98 10.12 -5.79
CA THR A 154 7.35 10.64 -5.67
C THR A 154 8.00 10.18 -4.37
N ARG A 155 7.25 10.19 -3.26
CA ARG A 155 7.74 9.74 -1.95
C ARG A 155 8.06 8.25 -1.94
N LEU A 156 7.21 7.42 -2.55
CA LEU A 156 7.46 6.00 -2.71
C LEU A 156 8.71 5.73 -3.54
N GLY A 157 8.91 6.44 -4.65
CA GLY A 157 10.13 6.34 -5.45
C GLY A 157 11.38 6.66 -4.65
N GLN A 158 11.35 7.72 -3.82
CA GLN A 158 12.44 8.05 -2.90
C GLN A 158 12.67 6.96 -1.85
N ALA A 159 11.61 6.47 -1.20
CA ALA A 159 11.72 5.38 -0.21
C ALA A 159 12.29 4.09 -0.83
N SER A 160 11.87 3.73 -2.05
CA SER A 160 12.40 2.58 -2.80
C SER A 160 13.88 2.75 -3.15
N LEU A 161 14.32 3.94 -3.59
CA LEU A 161 15.74 4.22 -3.81
C LEU A 161 16.54 4.15 -2.49
N GLY A 162 15.96 4.59 -1.38
CA GLY A 162 16.56 4.46 -0.05
C GLY A 162 16.72 3.00 0.38
N TYR A 163 15.71 2.17 0.12
CA TYR A 163 15.76 0.72 0.37
C TYR A 163 16.84 0.04 -0.50
N ILE A 164 16.91 0.38 -1.79
CA ILE A 164 17.96 -0.13 -2.67
C ILE A 164 19.35 0.27 -2.15
N ALA A 165 19.54 1.53 -1.78
CA ALA A 165 20.80 1.99 -1.19
C ALA A 165 21.14 1.25 0.11
N ALA A 166 20.15 0.95 0.95
CA ALA A 166 20.34 0.13 2.15
C ALA A 166 20.78 -1.31 1.80
N ALA A 167 20.16 -1.93 0.78
CA ALA A 167 20.56 -3.24 0.28
C ALA A 167 21.96 -3.26 -0.35
N GLU A 168 22.39 -2.14 -0.94
CA GLU A 168 23.77 -1.90 -1.41
C GLU A 168 24.75 -1.55 -0.27
N ASN A 169 24.30 -1.55 0.99
CA ASN A 169 25.07 -1.15 2.17
C ASN A 169 25.62 0.30 2.10
N LEU A 170 24.81 1.23 1.58
CA LEU A 170 25.13 2.65 1.44
C LEU A 170 24.28 3.51 2.42
N PRO A 171 24.61 3.54 3.72
CA PRO A 171 23.74 4.10 4.77
C PRO A 171 23.44 5.59 4.60
N GLN A 172 24.41 6.39 4.15
CA GLN A 172 24.23 7.83 3.96
C GLN A 172 23.27 8.13 2.80
N THR A 173 23.39 7.37 1.71
CA THR A 173 22.49 7.47 0.56
C THR A 173 21.09 6.99 0.93
N ALA A 174 20.97 5.92 1.70
CA ALA A 174 19.68 5.43 2.20
C ALA A 174 18.97 6.49 3.05
N ALA A 175 19.65 7.01 4.09
CA ALA A 175 19.11 8.02 4.98
C ALA A 175 18.68 9.31 4.26
N LYS A 176 19.47 9.75 3.26
CA LYS A 176 19.12 10.91 2.42
C LYS A 176 17.80 10.69 1.68
N ASN A 177 17.64 9.55 1.02
CA ASN A 177 16.43 9.23 0.27
C ASN A 177 15.22 9.05 1.21
N PHE A 178 15.40 8.41 2.36
CA PHE A 178 14.35 8.30 3.38
C PHE A 178 13.89 9.66 3.89
N THR A 179 14.82 10.59 4.14
CA THR A 179 14.50 11.97 4.53
C THR A 179 13.68 12.68 3.44
N LEU A 180 14.05 12.50 2.17
CA LEU A 180 13.30 13.06 1.04
C LEU A 180 11.90 12.46 0.93
N ALA A 181 11.73 11.16 1.19
CA ALA A 181 10.44 10.48 1.13
C ALA A 181 9.41 11.04 2.13
N VAL A 182 9.85 11.44 3.32
CA VAL A 182 8.96 11.91 4.41
C VAL A 182 8.91 13.43 4.57
N LYS A 183 9.69 14.18 3.79
CA LYS A 183 9.76 15.64 3.88
C LYS A 183 8.38 16.29 3.77
N ALA A 184 7.96 17.06 4.79
CA ALA A 184 6.65 17.72 4.83
C ALA A 184 5.46 16.76 4.65
N LEU A 185 5.58 15.49 5.06
CA LEU A 185 4.48 14.51 4.95
C LEU A 185 3.26 14.92 5.79
N ALA A 186 3.48 15.47 6.98
CA ALA A 186 2.42 15.95 7.87
C ALA A 186 1.57 17.10 7.28
N GLU A 187 2.06 17.76 6.23
CA GLU A 187 1.35 18.83 5.52
C GLU A 187 0.49 18.30 4.36
N THR A 188 0.53 16.99 4.09
CA THR A 188 -0.20 16.36 2.98
C THR A 188 -1.46 15.64 3.45
N ASN A 189 -2.45 15.51 2.56
CA ASN A 189 -3.61 14.66 2.83
C ASN A 189 -3.17 13.20 2.94
N TYR A 190 -3.81 12.49 3.88
CA TYR A 190 -3.59 11.06 4.05
C TYR A 190 -3.96 10.27 2.79
N ASP A 191 -3.09 9.32 2.47
CA ASP A 191 -3.22 8.29 1.43
C ASP A 191 -2.64 7.00 2.03
N ALA A 192 -3.36 5.88 1.96
CA ALA A 192 -2.88 4.64 2.57
C ALA A 192 -1.53 4.15 2.04
N ASN A 193 -1.17 4.48 0.79
CA ASN A 193 0.17 4.18 0.28
C ASN A 193 1.28 4.90 1.06
N GLN A 194 0.98 5.95 1.82
CA GLN A 194 1.95 6.61 2.70
C GLN A 194 2.43 5.68 3.82
N ASN A 195 1.63 4.67 4.23
CA ASN A 195 2.07 3.65 5.18
C ASN A 195 3.31 2.91 4.64
N VAL A 196 3.36 2.61 3.34
CA VAL A 196 4.50 1.93 2.71
C VAL A 196 5.82 2.68 2.91
N LEU A 197 5.79 4.02 3.06
CA LEU A 197 6.99 4.83 3.32
C LEU A 197 7.68 4.39 4.61
N PHE A 198 6.96 4.36 5.74
CA PHE A 198 7.52 3.97 7.04
C PHE A 198 8.01 2.53 7.02
N TYR A 199 7.29 1.63 6.34
CA TYR A 199 7.70 0.23 6.22
C TYR A 199 9.00 0.07 5.44
N LEU A 200 9.13 0.72 4.28
CA LEU A 200 10.35 0.67 3.47
C LEU A 200 11.55 1.29 4.21
N ILE A 201 11.34 2.37 4.96
CA ILE A 201 12.39 3.02 5.76
C ILE A 201 12.83 2.09 6.91
N ALA A 202 11.88 1.56 7.68
CA ALA A 202 12.16 0.62 8.76
C ALA A 202 12.91 -0.62 8.25
N LEU A 203 12.46 -1.17 7.12
CA LEU A 203 13.09 -2.33 6.50
C LEU A 203 14.50 -2.02 5.97
N GLY A 204 14.70 -0.83 5.40
CA GLY A 204 16.02 -0.36 4.99
C GLY A 204 17.00 -0.27 6.16
N TYR A 205 16.58 0.31 7.28
CA TYR A 205 17.41 0.35 8.49
C TYR A 205 17.66 -1.04 9.08
N PHE A 206 16.68 -1.95 9.01
CA PHE A 206 16.88 -3.35 9.39
C PHE A 206 17.99 -4.01 8.54
N LYS A 207 17.96 -3.82 7.21
CA LYS A 207 19.01 -4.32 6.30
C LYS A 207 20.40 -3.76 6.60
N LEU A 208 20.48 -2.51 7.02
CA LEU A 208 21.72 -1.86 7.45
C LEU A 208 22.16 -2.29 8.86
N ASN A 209 21.46 -3.23 9.50
CA ASN A 209 21.65 -3.65 10.88
C ASN A 209 21.55 -2.49 11.89
N GLN A 210 20.80 -1.42 11.55
CA GLN A 210 20.52 -0.29 12.42
C GLN A 210 19.21 -0.53 13.16
N LEU A 211 19.24 -1.48 14.10
CA LEU A 211 18.06 -2.05 14.73
C LEU A 211 17.21 -1.01 15.47
N GLN A 212 17.83 -0.07 16.19
CA GLN A 212 17.09 0.99 16.89
C GLN A 212 16.33 1.90 15.90
N ALA A 213 16.99 2.35 14.84
CA ALA A 213 16.33 3.17 13.82
C ALA A 213 15.18 2.40 13.13
N SER A 214 15.37 1.11 12.87
CA SER A 214 14.31 0.24 12.34
C SER A 214 13.12 0.14 13.30
N LEU A 215 13.39 -0.04 14.60
CA LEU A 215 12.38 -0.08 15.66
C LEU A 215 11.59 1.24 15.77
N ASP A 216 12.29 2.37 15.70
CA ASP A 216 11.65 3.68 15.78
C ASP A 216 10.72 3.93 14.57
N TRP A 217 11.18 3.56 13.36
CA TRP A 217 10.40 3.73 12.13
C TRP A 217 9.21 2.76 12.02
N VAL A 218 9.35 1.52 12.47
CA VAL A 218 8.23 0.56 12.45
C VAL A 218 7.14 0.99 13.44
N ASN A 219 7.50 1.50 14.62
CA ASN A 219 6.53 2.01 15.60
C ASN A 219 5.84 3.28 15.09
N GLN A 220 6.58 4.22 14.49
CA GLN A 220 5.99 5.39 13.83
C GLN A 220 5.03 4.99 12.71
N GLY A 221 5.35 3.96 11.93
CA GLY A 221 4.45 3.44 10.90
C GLY A 221 3.16 2.84 11.45
N ILE A 222 3.24 2.10 12.57
CA ILE A 222 2.08 1.56 13.28
C ILE A 222 1.19 2.69 13.83
N GLU A 223 1.79 3.70 14.46
CA GLU A 223 1.08 4.88 14.98
C GLU A 223 0.43 5.67 13.85
N PHE A 224 1.18 6.01 12.80
CA PHE A 224 0.67 6.71 11.62
C PHE A 224 -0.50 5.97 10.97
N THR A 225 -0.40 4.64 10.83
CA THR A 225 -1.47 3.80 10.27
C THR A 225 -2.71 3.82 11.15
N SER A 226 -2.53 3.74 12.47
CA SER A 226 -3.62 3.70 13.45
C SER A 226 -4.32 5.06 13.59
N ASP A 227 -3.58 6.16 13.60
CA ASP A 227 -4.11 7.53 13.70
C ASP A 227 -5.00 7.92 12.51
N HIS A 228 -4.85 7.22 11.38
CA HIS A 228 -5.66 7.39 10.19
C HIS A 228 -6.71 6.31 10.00
N ASP A 229 -7.04 5.54 11.05
CA ASP A 229 -8.02 4.46 11.05
C ASP A 229 -7.78 3.41 9.94
N SER A 230 -6.53 3.22 9.54
CA SER A 230 -6.15 2.28 8.49
C SER A 230 -5.62 0.98 9.08
N HIS A 231 -5.82 -0.11 8.34
CA HIS A 231 -5.22 -1.40 8.64
C HIS A 231 -4.32 -1.88 7.50
N TYR A 232 -4.14 -1.05 6.47
CA TYR A 232 -3.25 -1.37 5.36
C TYR A 232 -1.80 -1.45 5.84
N LEU A 233 -1.17 -2.61 5.59
CA LEU A 233 0.21 -2.95 5.94
C LEU A 233 0.45 -3.24 7.44
N LEU A 234 -0.60 -3.25 8.28
CA LEU A 234 -0.44 -3.34 9.74
C LEU A 234 0.12 -4.70 10.17
N ALA A 235 -0.31 -5.79 9.56
CA ALA A 235 0.23 -7.11 9.86
C ALA A 235 1.70 -7.21 9.41
N ASN A 236 2.06 -6.59 8.26
CA ASN A 236 3.43 -6.51 7.80
C ASN A 236 4.33 -5.67 8.74
N TYR A 237 3.84 -4.55 9.31
CA TYR A 237 4.60 -3.82 10.34
C TYR A 237 4.87 -4.68 11.57
N TYR A 238 3.87 -5.39 12.10
CA TYR A 238 4.07 -6.25 13.26
C TYR A 238 4.99 -7.43 12.95
N TYR A 239 4.95 -7.95 11.72
CA TYR A 239 5.92 -8.95 11.27
C TYR A 239 7.36 -8.40 11.28
N LEU A 240 7.59 -7.19 10.74
CA LEU A 240 8.90 -6.54 10.78
C LEU A 240 9.34 -6.23 12.22
N LEU A 241 8.43 -5.74 13.07
CA LEU A 241 8.70 -5.47 14.48
C LEU A 241 9.17 -6.74 15.22
N ALA A 242 8.51 -7.88 14.98
CA ALA A 242 8.93 -9.15 15.56
C ALA A 242 10.36 -9.55 15.11
N ARG A 243 10.70 -9.30 13.84
CA ARG A 243 12.06 -9.57 13.31
C ARG A 243 13.12 -8.63 13.90
N VAL A 244 12.80 -7.35 14.06
CA VAL A 244 13.68 -6.36 14.71
C VAL A 244 13.89 -6.72 16.19
N ALA A 245 12.82 -7.08 16.90
CA ALA A 245 12.87 -7.49 18.29
C ALA A 245 13.70 -8.78 18.48
N GLN A 246 13.52 -9.76 17.59
CA GLN A 246 14.34 -10.97 17.56
C GLN A 246 15.84 -10.64 17.38
N ALA A 247 16.18 -9.80 16.39
CA ALA A 247 17.56 -9.38 16.15
C ALA A 247 18.15 -8.56 17.31
N SER A 248 17.30 -7.87 18.08
CA SER A 248 17.68 -7.08 19.26
C SER A 248 17.64 -7.87 20.58
N ALA A 249 17.37 -9.18 20.54
CA ALA A 249 17.20 -10.04 21.71
C ALA A 249 16.11 -9.59 22.71
N GLN A 250 15.04 -8.96 22.21
CA GLN A 250 13.89 -8.51 23.01
C GLN A 250 12.74 -9.53 22.91
N SER A 251 12.80 -10.60 23.70
CA SER A 251 11.88 -11.75 23.62
C SER A 251 10.41 -11.37 23.83
N ASP A 252 10.13 -10.50 24.80
CA ASP A 252 8.76 -10.13 25.16
C ASP A 252 8.10 -9.33 24.04
N LEU A 253 8.84 -8.37 23.47
CA LEU A 253 8.40 -7.59 22.32
C LEU A 253 8.22 -8.45 21.07
N GLN A 254 9.12 -9.41 20.84
CA GLN A 254 8.98 -10.36 19.74
C GLN A 254 7.68 -11.15 19.86
N LEU A 255 7.38 -11.68 21.05
CA LEU A 255 6.18 -12.47 21.30
C LEU A 255 4.92 -11.63 21.07
N GLU A 256 4.87 -10.43 21.66
CA GLU A 256 3.74 -9.51 21.51
C GLU A 256 3.51 -9.12 20.05
N ALA A 257 4.56 -8.72 19.33
CA ALA A 257 4.47 -8.37 17.93
C ALA A 257 3.97 -9.55 17.08
N SER A 258 4.43 -10.78 17.36
CA SER A 258 4.00 -11.99 16.64
C SER A 258 2.51 -12.31 16.88
N GLN A 259 2.03 -12.10 18.11
CA GLN A 259 0.62 -12.28 18.45
C GLN A 259 -0.27 -11.25 17.73
N ARG A 260 0.13 -9.97 17.74
CA ARG A 260 -0.58 -8.90 17.04
C ARG A 260 -0.60 -9.12 15.52
N GLN A 261 0.54 -9.52 14.95
CA GLN A 261 0.64 -9.91 13.54
C GLN A 261 -0.36 -11.01 13.16
N THR A 262 -0.41 -12.09 13.95
CA THR A 262 -1.34 -13.20 13.72
C THR A 262 -2.79 -12.74 13.81
N PHE A 263 -3.14 -11.98 14.85
CA PHE A 263 -4.49 -11.46 15.04
C PHE A 263 -4.96 -10.60 13.86
N ILE A 264 -4.11 -9.67 13.39
CA ILE A 264 -4.44 -8.78 12.27
C ILE A 264 -4.52 -9.57 10.96
N GLN A 265 -3.61 -10.52 10.75
CA GLN A 265 -3.65 -11.41 9.59
C GLN A 265 -4.94 -12.23 9.56
N ASP A 266 -5.39 -12.78 10.69
CA ASP A 266 -6.64 -13.55 10.76
C ASP A 266 -7.86 -12.67 10.53
N LEU A 267 -7.85 -11.43 11.03
CA LEU A 267 -8.97 -10.49 10.94
C LEU A 267 -9.13 -9.88 9.54
N PHE A 268 -8.02 -9.55 8.88
CA PHE A 268 -8.03 -8.82 7.60
C PHE A 268 -7.51 -9.63 6.41
N HIS A 269 -7.08 -10.88 6.64
CA HIS A 269 -6.47 -11.75 5.62
C HIS A 269 -5.28 -11.09 4.90
N GLU A 270 -4.56 -10.21 5.60
CA GLU A 270 -3.41 -9.50 5.05
C GLU A 270 -2.29 -10.48 4.70
N LYS A 271 -1.77 -10.41 3.47
CA LYS A 271 -0.61 -11.21 3.06
C LYS A 271 0.63 -10.72 3.77
N ILE A 272 1.31 -11.62 4.46
CA ILE A 272 2.61 -11.35 5.09
C ILE A 272 3.73 -11.63 4.11
N PHE A 273 4.58 -10.63 3.86
CA PHE A 273 5.75 -10.77 3.02
C PHE A 273 6.94 -11.19 3.86
N LYS A 274 7.30 -12.47 3.78
CA LYS A 274 8.37 -13.09 4.58
C LYS A 274 9.76 -12.95 3.96
N ASP A 275 9.81 -12.70 2.65
CA ASP A 275 11.04 -12.54 1.89
C ASP A 275 11.42 -11.06 1.87
N PHE A 276 12.31 -10.68 2.79
CA PHE A 276 13.03 -9.43 2.73
C PHE A 276 14.52 -9.60 2.99
#